data_AF-A0A7S1WVH0-F1
#
_entry.id   AF-A0A7S1WVH0-F1
#
_cell.length_a   1.000
_cell.length_b   1.000
_cell.length_c   1.000
_cell.angle_alpha   90.00
_cell.angle_beta   90.00
_cell.angle_gamma   90.00
#
_symmetry.space_group_name_H-M   'P 1'
#
loop_
_entity.id
_entity.type
_entity.pdbx_description
1 polymer ?
#
loop_
_entity_poly.entity_id
_entity_poly.type
_entity_poly.pdbx_seq_one_letter_code
_entity_poly.pdbx_strand_id
1 'polypeptide(L)'
;GDGSCLFHSLCFGLNGGRPNGRHMAGRLRKELAQFVQSNPRVKIAGDTLEEWVRWDTKSSVDSYTRRIRQGGWGGGIEMAACSILMGVNVHVYERRRGGTFERISCFDSPKPAKQTVHVLYQGGVHYDALLPR
;
A
#
# COMPACT_ATOMS: atom_id res chain seq x y z
N GLY A 1 -9.35 9.58 -12.18
CA GLY A 1 -9.11 8.48 -11.22
C GLY A 1 -10.00 8.67 -10.01
N ASP A 2 -10.49 7.59 -9.42
CA ASP A 2 -11.41 7.56 -8.26
C ASP A 2 -10.72 7.81 -6.90
N GLY A 3 -9.47 8.30 -6.91
CA GLY A 3 -8.63 8.42 -5.72
C GLY A 3 -8.19 7.07 -5.13
N SER A 4 -8.38 5.95 -5.84
CA SER A 4 -8.01 4.61 -5.39
C SER A 4 -6.82 4.00 -6.17
N CYS A 5 -6.03 4.82 -6.87
CA CYS A 5 -4.95 4.36 -7.75
C CYS A 5 -3.97 3.37 -7.07
N LEU A 6 -3.61 3.64 -5.81
CA LEU A 6 -2.80 2.71 -5.01
C LEU A 6 -3.48 1.36 -4.84
N PHE A 7 -4.75 1.34 -4.43
CA PHE A 7 -5.48 0.10 -4.18
C PHE A 7 -5.71 -0.70 -5.45
N HIS A 8 -5.93 -0.04 -6.59
CA HIS A 8 -5.98 -0.71 -7.91
C HIS A 8 -4.63 -1.33 -8.25
N SER A 9 -3.53 -0.60 -8.05
CA SER A 9 -2.17 -1.09 -8.30
C SER A 9 -1.79 -2.28 -7.41
N LEU A 10 -2.11 -2.20 -6.11
CA LEU A 10 -1.92 -3.30 -5.18
C LEU A 10 -2.75 -4.53 -5.57
N CYS A 11 -4.05 -4.36 -5.87
CA CYS A 11 -4.90 -5.46 -6.31
C CYS A 11 -4.38 -6.13 -7.58
N PHE A 12 -3.94 -5.35 -8.56
CA PHE A 12 -3.37 -5.90 -9.79
C PHE A 12 -2.14 -6.77 -9.50
N GLY A 13 -1.24 -6.29 -8.64
CA GLY A 13 -0.08 -7.06 -8.20
C GLY A 13 -0.49 -8.33 -7.44
N LEU A 14 -1.37 -8.21 -6.43
CA LEU A 14 -1.90 -9.34 -5.64
C LEU A 14 -2.58 -10.40 -6.52
N ASN A 15 -3.26 -9.97 -7.59
CA ASN A 15 -3.91 -10.84 -8.55
C ASN A 15 -2.96 -11.44 -9.60
N GLY A 16 -1.64 -11.27 -9.44
CA GLY A 16 -0.64 -11.79 -10.38
C GLY A 16 -0.71 -11.12 -11.75
N GLY A 17 -1.02 -9.82 -11.80
CA GLY A 17 -1.12 -9.06 -13.04
C GLY A 17 -2.42 -9.24 -13.82
N ARG A 18 -3.46 -9.80 -13.19
CA ARG A 18 -4.77 -10.04 -13.83
C ARG A 18 -5.77 -8.94 -13.46
N PRO A 19 -6.47 -8.33 -14.45
CA PRO A 19 -7.41 -7.23 -14.19
C PRO A 19 -8.67 -7.65 -13.40
N ASN A 20 -9.11 -8.91 -13.51
CA ASN A 20 -10.32 -9.43 -12.87
C ASN A 20 -10.01 -10.57 -11.87
N GLY A 21 -9.11 -10.31 -10.92
CA GLY A 21 -8.73 -11.31 -9.92
C GLY A 21 -9.58 -11.26 -8.64
N ARG A 22 -9.13 -11.99 -7.62
CA ARG A 22 -9.81 -12.13 -6.32
C ARG A 22 -9.85 -10.83 -5.51
N HIS A 23 -8.80 -10.02 -5.61
CA HIS A 23 -8.65 -8.78 -4.85
C HIS A 23 -9.24 -7.60 -5.62
N MET A 24 -10.11 -6.84 -4.94
CA MET A 24 -10.81 -5.68 -5.49
C MET A 24 -10.49 -4.43 -4.68
N ALA A 25 -10.18 -3.31 -5.33
CA ALA A 25 -9.66 -2.10 -4.70
C ALA A 25 -10.52 -1.58 -3.53
N GLY A 26 -11.85 -1.50 -3.72
CA GLY A 26 -12.77 -1.04 -2.66
C GLY A 26 -12.84 -1.98 -1.44
N ARG A 27 -12.68 -3.29 -1.65
CA ARG A 27 -12.61 -4.26 -0.56
C ARG A 27 -11.26 -4.18 0.14
N LEU A 28 -10.16 -4.18 -0.61
CA LEU A 28 -8.80 -4.06 -0.09
C LEU A 28 -8.66 -2.80 0.77
N ARG A 29 -9.17 -1.64 0.31
CA ARG A 29 -9.20 -0.39 1.08
C ARG A 29 -9.82 -0.56 2.46
N LYS A 30 -10.97 -1.23 2.55
CA LYS A 30 -11.67 -1.47 3.81
C LYS A 30 -10.92 -2.46 4.70
N GLU A 31 -10.34 -3.51 4.13
CA GLU A 31 -9.54 -4.51 4.83
C GLU A 31 -8.28 -3.89 5.45
N LEU A 32 -7.54 -3.09 4.69
CA LEU A 32 -6.34 -2.40 5.17
C LEU A 32 -6.67 -1.39 6.27
N ALA A 33 -7.72 -0.60 6.10
CA ALA A 33 -8.14 0.34 7.14
C ALA A 33 -8.59 -0.37 8.43
N GLN A 34 -9.32 -1.49 8.30
CA GLN A 34 -9.70 -2.30 9.44
C GLN A 34 -8.48 -2.91 10.14
N PHE A 35 -7.49 -3.38 9.36
CA PHE A 35 -6.25 -3.90 9.90
C PHE A 35 -5.50 -2.84 10.71
N VAL A 36 -5.32 -1.63 10.17
CA VAL A 36 -4.69 -0.51 10.88
C VAL A 36 -5.45 -0.17 12.16
N GLN A 37 -6.79 -0.12 12.10
CA GLN A 37 -7.61 0.18 13.27
C GLN A 37 -7.48 -0.88 14.38
N SER A 38 -7.47 -2.16 14.00
CA SER A 38 -7.41 -3.27 14.96
C SER A 38 -6.00 -3.55 15.48
N ASN A 39 -4.95 -3.03 14.82
CA ASN A 39 -3.56 -3.35 15.12
C ASN A 39 -2.65 -2.11 15.22
N PRO A 40 -3.02 -1.06 15.98
CA PRO A 40 -2.27 0.21 16.01
C PRO A 40 -0.81 0.04 16.47
N ARG A 41 -0.53 -0.97 17.30
CA ARG A 41 0.79 -1.23 17.89
C ARG A 41 1.68 -2.15 17.07
N VAL A 42 1.21 -2.63 15.92
CA VAL A 42 2.07 -3.42 15.01
C VAL A 42 3.19 -2.52 14.51
N LYS A 43 4.42 -3.03 14.58
CA LYS A 43 5.62 -2.29 14.20
C LYS A 43 6.02 -2.53 12.75
N ILE A 44 6.44 -1.46 12.10
CA ILE A 44 6.93 -1.39 10.73
C ILE A 44 8.19 -0.54 10.74
N ALA A 45 9.32 -1.15 10.36
CA ALA A 45 10.62 -0.49 10.36
C ALA A 45 11.05 0.15 11.70
N GLY A 46 10.52 -0.34 12.83
CA GLY A 46 10.86 0.14 14.18
C GLY A 46 9.74 0.92 14.88
N ASP A 47 8.86 1.55 14.10
CA ASP A 47 7.77 2.41 14.58
C ASP A 47 6.41 1.72 14.45
N THR A 48 5.46 2.09 15.28
CA THR A 48 4.10 1.53 15.26
C THR A 48 3.23 2.15 14.17
N LEU A 49 2.19 1.42 13.74
CA LEU A 49 1.19 1.96 12.81
C LEU A 49 0.52 3.24 13.34
N GLU A 50 0.28 3.34 14.65
CA GLU A 50 -0.26 4.57 15.25
C GLU A 50 0.71 5.75 15.17
N GLU A 51 2.02 5.53 15.31
CA GLU A 51 3.04 6.55 15.12
C GLU A 51 3.10 7.02 13.65
N TRP A 52 3.08 6.07 12.70
CA TRP A 52 3.00 6.39 11.28
C TRP A 52 1.76 7.24 10.94
N VAL A 53 0.58 6.84 11.42
CA VAL A 53 -0.66 7.61 11.23
C VAL A 53 -0.52 9.00 11.83
N ARG A 54 0.00 9.11 13.05
CA ARG A 54 0.16 10.39 13.74
C ARG A 54 1.12 11.32 13.01
N TRP A 55 2.26 10.82 12.54
CA TRP A 55 3.27 11.64 11.86
C TRP A 55 2.84 12.07 10.45
N ASP A 56 2.25 11.16 9.68
CA ASP A 56 1.85 11.43 8.30
C ASP A 56 0.60 12.32 8.21
N THR A 57 -0.36 12.11 9.13
CA THR A 57 -1.70 12.68 8.98
C THR A 57 -2.09 13.67 10.07
N LYS A 58 -1.29 13.79 11.13
CA LYS A 58 -1.60 14.59 12.33
C LYS A 58 -2.98 14.27 12.92
N SER A 59 -3.40 13.01 12.83
CA SER A 59 -4.70 12.53 13.29
C SER A 59 -4.61 11.24 14.09
N SER A 60 -5.71 10.83 14.75
CA SER A 60 -5.80 9.55 15.43
C SER A 60 -6.05 8.40 14.44
N VAL A 61 -5.73 7.18 14.86
CA VAL A 61 -6.00 5.96 14.08
C VAL A 61 -7.48 5.85 13.69
N ASP A 62 -8.42 6.15 14.59
CA ASP A 62 -9.84 6.10 14.29
C ASP A 62 -10.28 7.13 13.23
N SER A 63 -9.80 8.37 13.35
CA SER A 63 -10.11 9.43 12.37
C SER A 63 -9.52 9.10 11.01
N TYR A 64 -8.28 8.62 10.99
CA TYR A 64 -7.59 8.18 9.78
C TYR A 64 -8.32 7.04 9.08
N THR A 65 -8.60 5.97 9.81
CA THR A 65 -9.21 4.75 9.25
C THR A 65 -10.65 5.00 8.80
N ARG A 66 -11.41 5.83 9.51
CA ARG A 66 -12.74 6.27 9.06
C ARG A 66 -12.69 6.99 7.72
N ARG A 67 -11.73 7.92 7.56
CA ARG A 67 -11.53 8.66 6.31
C ARG A 67 -11.14 7.74 5.17
N ILE A 68 -10.07 6.96 5.33
CA ILE A 68 -9.52 6.14 4.24
C ILE A 68 -10.48 5.03 3.77
N ARG A 69 -11.36 4.52 4.65
CA ARG A 69 -12.44 3.58 4.30
C ARG A 69 -13.44 4.15 3.29
N GLN A 70 -13.70 5.45 3.36
CA GLN A 70 -14.69 6.12 2.51
C GLN A 70 -14.07 6.60 1.20
N GLY A 71 -12.82 7.05 1.23
CA GLY A 71 -12.16 7.62 0.07
C GLY A 71 -10.81 8.24 0.41
N GLY A 72 -10.21 8.92 -0.56
CA GLY A 72 -8.91 9.56 -0.41
C GLY A 72 -7.74 8.68 -0.83
N TRP A 73 -6.59 9.33 -0.99
CA TRP A 73 -5.36 8.72 -1.48
C TRP A 73 -4.72 7.88 -0.39
N GLY A 74 -4.32 6.67 -0.73
CA GLY A 74 -3.49 5.84 0.13
C GLY A 74 -2.00 6.10 -0.13
N GLY A 75 -1.16 5.64 0.79
CA GLY A 75 0.28 5.82 0.71
C GLY A 75 1.06 4.73 1.44
N GLY A 76 2.13 5.13 2.12
CA GLY A 76 3.01 4.20 2.83
C GLY A 76 2.29 3.37 3.90
N ILE A 77 1.33 3.96 4.62
CA ILE A 77 0.56 3.27 5.66
C ILE A 77 -0.20 2.08 5.07
N GLU A 78 -0.89 2.26 3.94
CA GLU A 78 -1.63 1.17 3.28
C GLU A 78 -0.69 0.11 2.70
N MET A 79 0.44 0.49 2.12
CA MET A 79 1.43 -0.45 1.58
C MET A 79 2.01 -1.33 2.69
N ALA A 80 2.32 -0.71 3.83
CA ALA A 80 2.87 -1.39 4.99
C ALA A 80 1.83 -2.30 5.65
N ALA A 81 0.58 -1.84 5.78
CA ALA A 81 -0.52 -2.70 6.21
C ALA A 81 -0.73 -3.88 5.24
N CYS A 82 -0.59 -3.65 3.93
CA CYS A 82 -0.77 -4.66 2.90
C CYS A 82 0.31 -5.75 2.99
N SER A 83 1.58 -5.39 3.21
CA SER A 83 2.68 -6.37 3.29
C SER A 83 2.48 -7.36 4.45
N ILE A 84 1.91 -6.87 5.56
CA ILE A 84 1.63 -7.68 6.74
C ILE A 84 0.35 -8.50 6.55
N LEU A 85 -0.76 -7.84 6.21
CA LEU A 85 -2.07 -8.49 6.12
C LEU A 85 -2.11 -9.57 5.04
N MET A 86 -1.51 -9.30 3.87
CA MET A 86 -1.51 -10.21 2.72
C MET A 86 -0.30 -11.15 2.68
N GLY A 87 0.70 -10.94 3.54
CA GLY A 87 1.90 -11.77 3.55
C GLY A 87 2.75 -11.63 2.28
N VAL A 88 2.85 -10.41 1.74
CA VAL A 88 3.59 -10.08 0.51
C VAL A 88 4.63 -9.00 0.77
N ASN A 89 5.64 -8.87 -0.08
CA ASN A 89 6.46 -7.66 -0.10
C ASN A 89 5.80 -6.62 -1.01
N VAL A 90 5.93 -5.33 -0.69
CA VAL A 90 5.50 -4.24 -1.55
C VAL A 90 6.71 -3.38 -1.88
N HIS A 91 7.10 -3.33 -3.15
CA HIS A 91 8.20 -2.51 -3.63
C HIS A 91 7.65 -1.31 -4.42
N VAL A 92 8.11 -0.12 -4.05
CA VAL A 92 7.74 1.14 -4.69
C VAL A 92 8.87 1.58 -5.60
N TYR A 93 8.54 1.81 -6.86
CA TYR A 93 9.46 2.29 -7.87
C TYR A 93 9.08 3.70 -8.32
N GLU A 94 10.06 4.46 -8.77
CA GLU A 94 9.86 5.70 -9.49
C GLU A 94 10.59 5.62 -10.84
N ARG A 95 10.00 6.23 -11.87
CA ARG A 95 10.64 6.32 -13.18
C ARG A 95 11.70 7.43 -13.17
N ARG A 96 12.94 7.08 -13.47
CA ARG A 96 14.05 8.03 -13.59
C ARG A 96 14.19 8.54 -15.03
N ARG A 97 14.93 9.64 -15.17
CA ARG A 97 15.34 10.15 -16.49
C ARG A 97 16.11 9.06 -17.23
N GLY A 98 15.79 8.83 -18.49
CA GLY A 98 16.35 7.73 -19.29
C GLY A 98 15.53 6.44 -19.29
N GLY A 99 14.36 6.42 -18.63
CA GLY A 99 13.39 5.32 -18.74
C GLY A 99 13.66 4.11 -17.83
N THR A 100 14.63 4.21 -16.93
CA THR A 100 14.87 3.20 -15.88
C THR A 100 13.92 3.38 -14.70
N PHE A 101 13.74 2.31 -13.93
CA PHE A 101 12.96 2.31 -12.69
C PHE A 101 13.89 2.12 -11.51
N GLU A 102 13.78 2.99 -10.51
CA GLU A 102 14.54 2.89 -9.27
C GLU A 102 13.60 2.58 -8.12
N ARG A 103 13.97 1.61 -7.27
CA ARG A 103 13.20 1.30 -6.06
C ARG A 103 13.46 2.38 -5.01
N ILE A 104 12.44 3.16 -4.70
CA ILE A 104 12.51 4.27 -3.74
C ILE A 104 12.04 3.86 -2.33
N SER A 105 11.29 2.76 -2.21
CA SER A 105 10.85 2.23 -0.91
C SER A 105 10.51 0.74 -1.01
N CYS A 106 10.55 0.05 0.12
CA CYS A 106 10.11 -1.34 0.26
C CYS A 106 9.41 -1.55 1.61
N PHE A 107 8.34 -2.33 1.58
CA PHE A 107 7.60 -2.79 2.74
C PHE A 107 7.58 -4.31 2.71
N ASP A 108 8.45 -4.92 3.49
CA ASP A 108 8.60 -6.37 3.51
C ASP A 108 7.63 -7.01 4.50
N SER A 109 7.20 -8.23 4.18
CA SER A 109 6.42 -9.01 5.12
C SER A 109 7.31 -9.49 6.28
N PRO A 110 6.83 -9.49 7.54
CA PRO A 110 7.59 -10.02 8.68
C PRO A 110 7.93 -11.51 8.57
N LYS A 111 7.23 -12.24 7.69
CA LYS A 111 7.47 -13.66 7.38
C LYS A 111 7.92 -13.78 5.92
N PRO A 112 8.63 -14.86 5.54
CA PRO A 112 9.02 -15.08 4.15
C PRO A 112 7.82 -14.98 3.20
N ALA A 113 7.81 -13.95 2.36
CA ALA A 113 6.77 -13.71 1.39
C ALA A 113 6.98 -14.58 0.15
N LYS A 114 5.89 -15.17 -0.38
CA LYS A 114 5.92 -15.93 -1.64
C LYS A 114 5.81 -15.05 -2.89
N GLN A 115 5.47 -13.77 -2.70
CA GLN A 115 5.15 -12.84 -3.76
C GLN A 115 5.59 -11.43 -3.38
N THR A 116 6.06 -10.69 -4.39
CA THR A 116 6.34 -9.26 -4.31
C THR A 116 5.40 -8.50 -5.23
N VAL A 117 4.71 -7.51 -4.69
CA VAL A 117 3.89 -6.57 -5.44
C VAL A 117 4.73 -5.36 -5.76
N HIS A 118 4.79 -4.97 -7.04
CA HIS A 118 5.53 -3.81 -7.49
C HIS A 118 4.56 -2.70 -7.89
N VAL A 119 4.73 -1.52 -7.30
CA VAL A 119 3.95 -0.32 -7.61
C VAL A 119 4.87 0.77 -8.12
N LEU A 120 4.40 1.53 -9.10
CA LEU A 120 5.10 2.65 -9.71
C LEU A 120 4.49 3.96 -9.23
N TYR A 121 5.25 4.72 -8.45
CA TYR A 121 4.91 6.07 -8.05
C TYR A 121 5.19 7.05 -9.21
N GLN A 122 4.21 7.87 -9.53
CA GLN A 122 4.29 8.84 -10.62
C GLN A 122 3.97 10.25 -10.12
N GLY A 123 4.98 11.13 -10.20
CA GLY A 123 4.80 12.58 -10.17
C GLY A 123 4.16 13.15 -8.91
N GLY A 124 4.28 12.48 -7.76
CA GLY A 124 3.77 13.00 -6.49
C GLY A 124 2.29 12.70 -6.19
N VAL A 125 1.55 12.13 -7.15
CA VAL A 125 0.07 12.14 -7.10
C VAL A 125 -0.60 10.83 -7.55
N HIS A 126 0.15 9.89 -8.13
CA HIS A 126 -0.44 8.71 -8.76
C HIS A 126 0.40 7.44 -8.57
N TYR A 127 -0.28 6.30 -8.59
CA TYR A 127 0.33 4.97 -8.57
C TYR A 127 -0.21 4.13 -9.72
N ASP A 128 0.71 3.51 -10.44
CA ASP A 128 0.43 2.45 -11.43
C ASP A 128 0.99 1.11 -10.95
N ALA A 129 0.47 0.01 -11.51
CA ALA A 129 1.08 -1.29 -11.31
C ALA A 129 2.34 -1.44 -12.16
N LEU A 130 3.38 -2.05 -11.60
CA LEU A 130 4.58 -2.45 -12.33
C LEU A 130 4.65 -3.97 -12.36
N LEU A 131 4.90 -4.56 -13.53
CA LEU A 131 5.17 -5.98 -13.66
C LEU A 131 6.67 -6.20 -13.89
N PRO A 132 7.34 -7.04 -13.09
CA PRO A 132 8.66 -7.52 -13.46
C PRO A 132 8.56 -8.32 -14.76
N ARG A 133 9.53 -8.11 -15.67
CA ARG A 133 9.68 -8.95 -16.87
C ARG A 133 10.23 -10.32 -16.50
#